data_AF-A0A328U7S7-F1
#
_entry.id   AF-A0A328U7S7-F1
#
_cell.length_a   1.000
_cell.length_b   1.000
_cell.length_c   1.000
_cell.angle_alpha   90.00
_cell.angle_beta   90.00
_cell.angle_gamma   90.00
#
_symmetry.space_group_name_H-M   'P 1'
#
loop_
_entity.id
_entity.type
_entity.pdbx_description
1 polymer ?
#
loop_
_entity_poly.entity_id
_entity_poly.type
_entity_poly.pdbx_seq_one_letter_code
_entity_poly.pdbx_strand_id
1 'polypeptide(L)' 'FPIVLLIPARTDTNYFHDYIYGKAEIRFVRGRLHFTDDDGNAVNAAPFPSMVVIYNGGR' A
#
# COMPACT_ATOMS: atom_id res chain seq x y z
N PHE A 1 -16.20 -8.68 -4.64
CA PHE A 1 -14.80 -8.60 -5.12
C PHE A 1 -13.93 -8.00 -4.03
N PRO A 2 -12.66 -8.40 -3.89
CA PRO A 2 -11.77 -7.83 -2.86
C PRO A 2 -11.49 -6.35 -3.16
N ILE A 3 -11.34 -5.55 -2.11
CA ILE A 3 -10.82 -4.18 -2.23
C ILE A 3 -9.31 -4.25 -2.00
N VAL A 4 -8.53 -3.76 -2.96
CA VAL A 4 -7.07 -3.81 -2.93
C VAL A 4 -6.51 -2.39 -3.00
N LEU A 5 -5.66 -2.04 -2.06
CA LEU A 5 -5.01 -0.73 -1.99
C LEU A 5 -3.50 -0.87 -2.02
N LEU A 6 -2.85 -0.06 -2.86
CA LEU A 6 -1.41 0.17 -2.80
C LEU A 6 -1.18 1.52 -2.13
N ILE A 7 -0.64 1.51 -0.92
CA ILE A 7 -0.48 2.73 -0.11
C ILE A 7 0.89 2.79 0.57
N PRO A 8 1.33 3.97 1.02
CA PRO A 8 2.49 4.09 1.88
C PRO A 8 2.34 3.24 3.14
N ALA A 9 3.38 2.50 3.51
CA ALA A 9 3.41 1.73 4.75
C ALA A 9 3.72 2.65 5.93
N ARG A 10 2.69 3.39 6.37
CA ARG A 10 2.75 4.27 7.54
C ARG A 10 2.09 3.58 8.72
N THR A 11 2.85 2.72 9.41
CA THR A 11 2.36 1.99 10.58
C THR A 11 2.23 2.89 11.82
N ASP A 12 2.59 4.15 11.71
CA ASP A 12 2.56 5.19 12.75
C ASP A 12 1.27 6.03 12.75
N THR A 13 0.42 5.93 11.72
CA THR A 13 -0.76 6.79 11.56
C THR A 13 -2.04 6.15 12.13
N ASN A 14 -2.97 6.99 12.57
CA ASN A 14 -4.28 6.53 13.08
C ASN A 14 -5.02 5.65 12.07
N TYR A 15 -5.05 6.01 10.78
CA TYR A 15 -5.78 5.22 9.79
C TYR A 15 -5.25 3.78 9.68
N PHE A 16 -3.95 3.57 9.92
CA PHE A 16 -3.38 2.23 9.92
C PHE A 16 -3.97 1.39 11.04
N HIS A 17 -4.03 1.92 12.26
CA HIS A 17 -4.61 1.22 13.40
C HIS A 17 -6.13 1.09 13.31
N ASP A 18 -6.81 2.14 12.89
CA ASP A 18 -8.27 2.24 12.91
C ASP A 18 -8.91 1.41 11.80
N TYR A 19 -8.26 1.28 10.64
CA TYR A 19 -8.88 0.63 9.47
C TYR A 19 -8.13 -0.58 8.94
N ILE A 20 -6.80 -0.67 9.12
CA ILE A 20 -5.99 -1.69 8.43
C ILE A 20 -5.54 -2.80 9.39
N TYR A 21 -4.88 -2.44 10.50
CA TYR A 21 -4.25 -3.37 11.41
C TYR A 21 -5.27 -4.30 12.07
N GLY A 22 -5.09 -5.61 11.91
CA GLY A 22 -6.00 -6.65 12.39
C GLY A 22 -7.32 -6.76 11.63
N LYS A 23 -7.56 -5.91 10.62
CA LYS A 23 -8.81 -5.86 9.85
C LYS A 23 -8.64 -6.25 8.37
N ALA A 24 -7.42 -6.16 7.86
CA ALA A 24 -7.07 -6.49 6.48
C ALA A 24 -5.85 -7.41 6.41
N GLU A 25 -5.70 -8.11 5.29
CA GLU A 25 -4.44 -8.75 4.95
C GLU A 25 -3.44 -7.69 4.49
N ILE A 26 -2.22 -7.74 5.02
CA ILE A 26 -1.16 -6.76 4.74
C ILE A 26 0.02 -7.50 4.12
N ARG A 27 0.49 -7.02 2.97
CA ARG A 27 1.72 -7.50 2.34
C ARG A 27 2.69 -6.34 2.15
N PHE A 28 3.81 -6.37 2.86
CA PHE A 28 4.86 -5.36 2.69
C PHE A 28 5.61 -5.57 1.38
N VAL A 29 5.84 -4.49 0.65
CA VAL A 29 6.65 -4.50 -0.57
C VAL A 29 8.10 -4.30 -0.18
N ARG A 30 8.97 -5.23 -0.58
CA ARG A 30 10.42 -5.09 -0.36
C ARG A 30 11.00 -4.06 -1.33
N GLY A 31 11.76 -3.11 -0.81
CA GLY A 31 12.40 -2.05 -1.61
C GLY A 31 11.51 -0.81 -1.78
N ARG A 32 11.89 0.07 -2.71
CA ARG A 32 11.13 1.28 -3.06
C ARG A 32 10.53 1.10 -4.45
N LEU A 33 9.27 1.50 -4.60
CA LEU A 33 8.59 1.48 -5.90
C LEU A 33 9.07 2.64 -6.76
N HIS A 34 9.17 2.41 -8.06
CA HIS A 34 9.33 3.45 -9.07
C HIS A 34 8.01 3.56 -9.81
N PHE A 35 7.43 4.76 -9.82
CA PHE A 35 6.26 5.05 -10.62
C PHE A 35 6.72 5.55 -11.99
N THR A 36 5.87 5.41 -13.00
CA THR A 36 6.08 6.00 -14.31
C THR A 36 5.16 7.19 -14.50
N ASP A 37 5.59 8.18 -15.26
CA ASP A 37 4.70 9.20 -15.80
C ASP A 37 3.82 8.65 -16.94
N ASP A 38 2.99 9.51 -17.51
CA ASP A 38 2.07 9.15 -18.61
C ASP A 38 2.80 8.72 -19.89
N ASP A 39 4.07 9.13 -20.05
CA ASP A 39 4.94 8.77 -21.17
C ASP A 39 5.75 7.48 -20.89
N GLY A 40 5.56 6.85 -19.73
CA GLY A 40 6.22 5.60 -19.34
C GLY A 40 7.63 5.77 -18.77
N ASN A 41 8.09 6.99 -18.52
CA ASN A 41 9.40 7.23 -17.96
C ASN A 41 9.39 7.00 -16.44
N ALA A 42 10.32 6.17 -15.96
CA ALA A 42 10.44 5.90 -14.53
C ALA A 42 10.95 7.15 -13.79
N VAL A 43 10.19 7.60 -12.79
CA VAL A 43 10.64 8.66 -11.88
C VAL A 43 11.47 8.08 -10.74
N ASN A 44 12.01 8.99 -9.91
CA ASN A 44 12.70 8.63 -8.69
C ASN A 44 11.86 7.69 -7.81
N ALA A 45 12.57 6.83 -7.07
CA ALA A 45 11.94 5.89 -6.17
C ALA A 45 11.05 6.63 -5.15
N ALA A 46 9.90 6.05 -4.84
CA ALA A 46 8.97 6.59 -3.86
C ALA A 46 9.70 6.87 -2.54
N PRO A 47 9.54 8.05 -1.93
CA PRO A 47 10.27 8.42 -0.72
C PRO A 47 9.79 7.62 0.52
N PHE A 48 8.74 6.82 0.38
CA PHE A 48 8.11 6.04 1.43
C PHE A 48 8.12 4.54 1.11
N PRO A 49 8.08 3.67 2.14
CA PRO A 49 7.83 2.25 1.94
C PRO A 49 6.38 2.05 1.47
N SER A 50 6.10 0.93 0.82
CA SER A 50 4.76 0.61 0.33
C SER A 50 4.27 -0.73 0.85
N MET A 51 2.96 -0.85 0.96
CA MET A 51 2.28 -2.10 1.28
C MET A 51 1.04 -2.26 0.41
N VAL A 52 0.67 -3.52 0.18
CA VAL A 52 -0.62 -3.89 -0.38
C VAL A 52 -1.54 -4.26 0.77
N VAL A 53 -2.69 -3.61 0.83
CA VAL A 53 -3.76 -3.89 1.79
C VAL A 53 -4.92 -4.52 1.06
N ILE A 54 -5.36 -5.69 1.53
CA ILE A 54 -6.42 -6.48 0.89
C ILE A 54 -7.56 -6.66 1.88
N TYR A 55 -8.71 -6.07 1.57
CA TYR A 55 -9.98 -6.38 2.23
C TYR A 55 -10.70 -7.44 1.41
N ASN A 56 -10.59 -8.68 1.88
CA ASN A 56 -11.45 -9.76 1.42
C ASN A 56 -12.82 -9.52 2.04
N GLY A 57 -13.74 -8.90 1.29
CA GLY A 57 -15.11 -8.61 1.74
C GLY A 57 -15.68 -9.83 2.47
N GLY A 58 -16.32 -9.57 3.61
CA GLY A 58 -16.72 -10.59 4.59
C GLY A 58 -17.21 -11.88 3.93
N ARG A 59 -16.62 -12.99 4.36
CA ARG A 59 -17.20 -14.31 4.09
C ARG A 59 -18.60 -14.39 4.68
#